data_AF-A0A8J4XY70-F1
#
_entry.id   AF-A0A8J4XY70-F1
#
_cell.length_a   1.000
_cell.length_b   1.000
_cell.length_c   1.000
_cell.angle_alpha   90.00
_cell.angle_beta   90.00
_cell.angle_gamma   90.00
#
_symmetry.space_group_name_H-M   'P 1'
#
loop_
_entity.id
_entity.type
_entity.pdbx_description
1 polymer ?
#
loop_
_entity_poly.entity_id
_entity_poly.type
_entity_poly.pdbx_seq_one_letter_code
_entity_poly.pdbx_strand_id
1 'polypeptide(L)'
;MQLDVAVDHLMKAKTSLTRYRDTGFSAAQASAKDICDEMNVEAVLKEKRLRSTRKHFAYEAPDEPIRDALKRLEIAFFNVVVDTTVESLKERFKSLGVMRSRFGVLLNFKELDGEALSNQCDEFCSTLSTEDEKDIDGKELALEISNLPSLPSDDMTALQLLSYIHKKQ
;
A
#
# COMPACT_ATOMS: atom_id res chain seq x y z
N MET A 1 7.34 12.79 -9.69
CA MET A 1 6.52 11.91 -8.84
C MET A 1 7.48 11.10 -7.98
N GLN A 2 7.45 11.20 -6.65
CA GLN A 2 8.33 10.46 -5.74
C GLN A 2 7.74 9.07 -5.48
N LEU A 3 8.01 8.12 -6.38
CA LEU A 3 7.47 6.76 -6.32
C LEU A 3 7.96 6.00 -5.08
N ASP A 4 9.22 6.22 -4.72
CA ASP A 4 9.88 5.76 -3.50
C ASP A 4 9.13 6.19 -2.22
N VAL A 5 8.82 7.48 -2.10
CA VAL A 5 8.06 8.03 -0.97
C VAL A 5 6.64 7.47 -0.94
N ALA A 6 5.99 7.34 -2.09
CA ALA A 6 4.66 6.75 -2.18
C ALA A 6 4.65 5.28 -1.73
N VAL A 7 5.64 4.49 -2.15
CA VAL A 7 5.80 3.09 -1.75
C VAL A 7 6.05 2.97 -0.24
N ASP A 8 6.89 3.83 0.34
CA ASP A 8 7.14 3.87 1.78
C ASP A 8 5.88 4.24 2.59
N HIS A 9 5.15 5.28 2.18
CA HIS A 9 3.90 5.67 2.84
C HIS A 9 2.85 4.55 2.79
N LEU A 10 2.74 3.84 1.67
CA LEU A 10 1.83 2.70 1.55
C LEU A 10 2.25 1.55 2.47
N MET A 11 3.55 1.29 2.64
CA MET A 11 4.05 0.29 3.60
C MET A 11 3.70 0.66 5.03
N LYS A 12 3.94 1.92 5.42
CA LYS A 12 3.59 2.43 6.75
C LYS A 12 2.09 2.32 7.00
N ALA A 13 1.26 2.69 6.02
CA ALA A 13 -0.18 2.58 6.11
C ALA A 13 -0.65 1.13 6.29
N LYS A 14 -0.12 0.20 5.50
CA LYS A 14 -0.41 -1.24 5.62
C LYS A 14 -0.06 -1.76 7.00
N THR A 15 1.16 -1.52 7.48
CA THR A 15 1.62 -1.97 8.80
C THR A 15 0.76 -1.38 9.92
N SER A 16 0.41 -0.10 9.82
CA SER A 16 -0.48 0.56 10.78
C SER A 16 -1.86 -0.09 10.80
N LEU A 17 -2.45 -0.38 9.64
CA LEU A 17 -3.76 -1.01 9.53
C LEU A 17 -3.75 -2.46 10.04
N THR A 18 -2.68 -3.21 9.79
CA THR A 18 -2.52 -4.56 10.36
C THR A 18 -2.47 -4.51 11.89
N ARG A 19 -1.75 -3.56 12.49
CA ARG A 19 -1.77 -3.39 13.95
C ARG A 19 -3.12 -2.89 14.47
N TYR A 20 -3.76 -2.00 13.71
CA TYR A 20 -5.10 -1.50 14.03
C TYR A 20 -6.15 -2.61 13.99
N ARG A 21 -5.94 -3.65 13.19
CA ARG A 21 -6.82 -4.82 13.14
C ARG A 21 -6.89 -5.59 14.46
N ASP A 22 -5.82 -5.57 15.25
CA ASP A 22 -5.72 -6.28 16.53
C ASP A 22 -6.21 -5.45 17.72
N THR A 23 -5.97 -4.13 17.67
CA THR A 23 -6.14 -3.23 18.83
C THR A 23 -7.16 -2.12 18.61
N GLY A 24 -7.52 -1.85 17.36
CA GLY A 24 -8.34 -0.70 16.98
C GLY A 24 -9.79 -0.83 17.43
N PHE A 25 -10.34 -2.05 17.45
CA PHE A 25 -11.73 -2.23 17.89
C PHE A 25 -11.89 -1.98 19.38
N SER A 26 -10.99 -2.52 20.22
CA SER A 26 -11.02 -2.29 21.66
C SER A 26 -10.73 -0.83 22.02
N ALA A 27 -9.80 -0.18 21.31
CA ALA A 27 -9.55 1.25 21.46
C ALA A 27 -10.77 2.09 21.08
N ALA A 28 -11.41 1.82 19.93
CA ALA A 28 -12.62 2.52 19.50
C ALA A 28 -13.79 2.29 20.47
N GLN A 29 -13.91 1.09 21.02
CA GLN A 29 -14.90 0.78 22.06
C GLN A 29 -14.65 1.58 23.33
N ALA A 30 -13.39 1.69 23.78
CA ALA A 30 -13.03 2.49 24.95
C ALA A 30 -13.39 3.97 24.73
N SER A 31 -12.95 4.55 23.59
CA SER A 31 -13.31 5.94 23.23
C SER A 31 -14.82 6.16 23.18
N ALA A 32 -15.59 5.22 22.65
CA ALA A 32 -17.04 5.34 22.60
C ALA A 32 -17.69 5.32 23.99
N LYS A 33 -17.16 4.52 24.93
CA LYS A 33 -17.62 4.49 26.32
C LYS A 33 -17.32 5.82 27.02
N ASP A 34 -16.11 6.34 26.86
CA ASP A 34 -15.71 7.63 27.44
C ASP A 34 -16.66 8.76 26.97
N ILE A 35 -16.98 8.79 25.67
CA ILE A 35 -17.94 9.76 25.11
C ILE A 35 -19.34 9.57 25.69
N CYS A 36 -19.81 8.34 25.84
CA CYS A 36 -21.12 8.07 26.46
C CYS A 36 -21.16 8.56 27.91
N ASP A 37 -20.10 8.34 28.68
CA ASP A 37 -19.98 8.78 30.07
C ASP A 37 -19.98 10.32 30.15
N GLU A 38 -19.22 11.00 29.27
CA GLU A 38 -19.22 12.47 29.17
C GLU A 38 -20.61 13.03 28.84
N MET A 39 -21.38 12.31 28.02
CA MET A 39 -22.74 12.69 27.63
C MET A 39 -23.82 12.27 28.65
N ASN A 40 -23.46 11.59 29.74
CA ASN A 40 -24.40 10.94 30.68
C ASN A 40 -25.41 10.02 29.97
N VAL A 41 -24.95 9.27 28.96
CA VAL A 41 -25.75 8.29 28.22
C VAL A 41 -25.23 6.88 28.52
N GLU A 42 -26.15 5.92 28.65
CA GLU A 42 -25.79 4.51 28.86
C GLU A 42 -25.07 3.94 27.63
N ALA A 43 -23.85 3.40 27.83
CA ALA A 43 -23.01 2.83 26.78
C ALA A 43 -23.42 1.40 26.37
N VAL A 44 -24.66 1.23 25.89
CA VAL A 44 -25.23 -0.07 25.50
C VAL A 44 -25.63 -0.10 24.03
N LEU A 45 -25.13 -1.11 23.31
CA LEU A 45 -25.57 -1.40 21.94
C LEU A 45 -26.87 -2.20 21.96
N LYS A 46 -27.87 -1.75 21.20
CA LYS A 46 -29.15 -2.47 21.06
C LYS A 46 -28.95 -3.75 20.25
N GLU A 47 -29.33 -4.89 20.83
CA GLU A 47 -29.33 -6.15 20.11
C GLU A 47 -30.40 -6.16 19.01
N LYS A 48 -29.99 -6.49 17.78
CA LYS A 48 -30.93 -6.67 16.68
C LYS A 48 -31.61 -8.03 16.81
N ARG A 49 -32.95 -8.05 16.76
CA ARG A 49 -33.75 -9.29 16.68
C ARG A 49 -33.26 -10.16 15.52
N LEU A 50 -32.88 -11.39 15.84
CA LEU A 50 -32.45 -12.38 14.86
C LEU A 50 -33.66 -13.01 14.19
N ARG A 51 -33.64 -13.10 12.86
CA ARG A 51 -34.68 -13.77 12.07
C ARG A 51 -34.35 -15.26 12.03
N SER A 52 -35.29 -16.12 12.42
CA SER A 52 -35.17 -17.55 12.15
C SER A 52 -35.49 -17.80 10.68
N THR A 53 -34.57 -18.40 9.94
CA THR A 53 -34.85 -19.00 8.64
C THR A 53 -35.46 -20.39 8.84
N ARG A 54 -36.40 -20.76 7.97
CA ARG A 54 -37.00 -22.10 7.99
C ARG A 54 -36.00 -23.04 7.32
N LYS A 55 -35.68 -24.16 7.96
CA LYS A 55 -34.84 -25.20 7.35
C LYS A 55 -35.64 -25.94 6.28
N HIS A 56 -34.99 -26.27 5.17
CA HIS A 56 -35.62 -27.09 4.13
C HIS A 56 -35.45 -28.57 4.42
N PHE A 57 -34.36 -28.94 5.10
CA PHE A 57 -34.05 -30.33 5.44
C PHE A 57 -33.65 -30.50 6.91
N ALA A 58 -33.97 -31.66 7.48
CA ALA A 58 -33.72 -31.95 8.90
C ALA A 58 -32.23 -32.13 9.25
N TYR A 59 -31.36 -32.38 8.25
CA TYR A 59 -29.92 -32.52 8.44
C TYR A 59 -29.16 -31.18 8.42
N GLU A 60 -29.82 -30.08 8.07
CA GLU A 60 -29.19 -28.76 8.10
C GLU A 60 -28.97 -28.33 9.56
N ALA A 61 -27.70 -28.15 9.95
CA ALA A 61 -27.37 -27.46 11.18
C ALA A 61 -27.82 -26.00 11.08
N PRO A 62 -28.39 -25.40 12.15
CA PRO A 62 -28.68 -23.99 12.11
C PRO A 62 -27.35 -23.20 12.10
N ASP A 63 -27.20 -22.25 11.17
CA ASP A 63 -26.17 -21.23 11.34
C ASP A 63 -26.48 -20.48 12.63
N GLU A 64 -25.58 -20.52 13.61
CA GLU A 64 -25.77 -19.79 14.86
C GLU A 64 -25.42 -18.32 14.64
N PRO A 65 -26.41 -17.41 14.62
CA PRO A 65 -26.11 -16.00 14.46
C PRO A 65 -25.42 -15.44 15.71
N ILE A 66 -24.44 -14.56 15.49
CA ILE A 66 -23.75 -13.82 16.57
C ILE A 66 -24.79 -12.95 17.29
N ARG A 67 -25.20 -13.35 18.50
CA ARG A 67 -26.25 -12.64 19.27
C ARG A 67 -25.74 -11.30 19.79
N ASP A 68 -24.54 -11.30 20.36
CA ASP A 68 -23.89 -10.12 20.90
C ASP A 68 -23.70 -9.04 19.82
N ALA A 69 -24.33 -7.88 20.04
CA ALA A 69 -24.28 -6.74 19.14
C ALA A 69 -22.85 -6.21 18.97
N LEU A 70 -22.05 -6.22 20.04
CA LEU A 70 -20.68 -5.74 20.02
C LEU A 70 -19.80 -6.69 19.21
N LYS A 71 -19.87 -7.99 19.48
CA LYS A 71 -19.11 -8.99 18.71
C LYS A 71 -19.52 -9.01 17.24
N ARG A 72 -20.80 -8.76 16.95
CA ARG A 72 -21.29 -8.63 15.58
C ARG A 72 -20.72 -7.39 14.89
N LEU A 73 -20.64 -6.26 15.57
CA LEU A 73 -20.02 -5.03 15.04
C LEU A 73 -18.53 -5.25 14.76
N GLU A 74 -17.83 -5.95 15.64
CA GLU A 74 -16.42 -6.33 15.44
C GLU A 74 -16.26 -7.18 14.18
N ILE A 75 -16.97 -8.30 14.09
CA ILE A 75 -16.76 -9.29 13.02
C ILE A 75 -17.34 -8.82 11.69
N ALA A 76 -18.60 -8.36 11.67
CA ALA A 76 -19.32 -8.11 10.43
C ALA A 76 -19.06 -6.72 9.83
N PHE A 77 -18.46 -5.81 10.60
CA PHE A 77 -18.16 -4.46 10.13
C PHE A 77 -16.68 -4.12 10.29
N PHE A 78 -16.18 -4.02 11.53
CA PHE A 78 -14.81 -3.52 11.76
C PHE A 78 -13.77 -4.39 11.06
N ASN A 79 -13.80 -5.71 11.29
CA ASN A 79 -12.87 -6.66 10.69
C ASN A 79 -12.97 -6.63 9.17
N VAL A 80 -14.19 -6.69 8.63
CA VAL A 80 -14.43 -6.64 7.17
C VAL A 80 -13.82 -5.39 6.56
N VAL A 81 -14.06 -4.21 7.14
CA VAL A 81 -13.56 -2.94 6.60
C VAL A 81 -12.03 -2.88 6.65
N VAL A 82 -11.43 -3.23 7.79
CA VAL A 82 -9.97 -3.18 7.96
C VAL A 82 -9.28 -4.23 7.07
N ASP A 83 -9.77 -5.47 7.05
CA ASP A 83 -9.22 -6.55 6.24
C ASP A 83 -9.32 -6.22 4.74
N THR A 84 -10.48 -5.72 4.29
CA THR A 84 -10.66 -5.26 2.90
C THR A 84 -9.69 -4.13 2.54
N THR A 85 -9.47 -3.18 3.45
CA THR A 85 -8.54 -2.08 3.22
C THR A 85 -7.10 -2.58 3.12
N VAL A 86 -6.70 -3.50 4.01
CA VAL A 86 -5.37 -4.13 3.99
C VAL A 86 -5.15 -4.88 2.67
N GLU A 87 -6.13 -5.65 2.21
CA GLU A 87 -6.02 -6.39 0.95
C GLU A 87 -5.94 -5.46 -0.25
N SER A 88 -6.78 -4.43 -0.30
CA SER A 88 -6.74 -3.40 -1.36
C SER A 88 -5.39 -2.67 -1.41
N LEU A 89 -4.74 -2.44 -0.26
CA LEU A 89 -3.39 -1.88 -0.21
C LEU A 89 -2.32 -2.87 -0.69
N LYS A 90 -2.45 -4.16 -0.39
CA LYS A 90 -1.52 -5.19 -0.91
C LYS A 90 -1.55 -5.26 -2.44
N GLU A 91 -2.74 -5.22 -3.05
CA GLU A 91 -2.87 -5.23 -4.51
C GLU A 91 -2.18 -4.02 -5.14
N ARG A 92 -2.46 -2.81 -4.62
CA ARG A 92 -1.77 -1.59 -5.07
C ARG A 92 -0.26 -1.67 -4.87
N PHE A 93 0.19 -2.28 -3.78
CA PHE A 93 1.61 -2.48 -3.51
C PHE A 93 2.27 -3.39 -4.54
N LYS A 94 1.60 -4.47 -4.95
CA LYS A 94 2.11 -5.36 -6.00
C LYS A 94 2.33 -4.59 -7.30
N SER A 95 1.36 -3.79 -7.73
CA SER A 95 1.47 -2.98 -8.95
C SER A 95 2.57 -1.92 -8.83
N LEU A 96 2.62 -1.17 -7.73
CA LEU A 96 3.65 -0.13 -7.52
C LEU A 96 5.05 -0.70 -7.33
N GLY A 97 5.18 -1.87 -6.72
CA GLY A 97 6.45 -2.59 -6.59
C GLY A 97 6.99 -3.01 -7.96
N VAL A 98 6.13 -3.53 -8.84
CA VAL A 98 6.51 -3.82 -10.23
C VAL A 98 6.95 -2.55 -10.96
N MET A 99 6.20 -1.45 -10.81
CA MET A 99 6.60 -0.15 -11.40
C MET A 99 7.93 0.34 -10.83
N ARG A 100 8.16 0.20 -9.52
CA ARG A 100 9.41 0.57 -8.87
C ARG A 100 10.58 -0.28 -9.35
N SER A 101 10.37 -1.57 -9.61
CA SER A 101 11.40 -2.45 -10.20
C SER A 101 11.77 -1.96 -11.59
N ARG A 102 10.77 -1.84 -12.46
CA ARG A 102 10.95 -1.49 -13.88
C ARG A 102 11.54 -0.10 -14.11
N PHE A 103 11.15 0.87 -13.31
CA PHE A 103 11.61 2.27 -13.40
C PHE A 103 12.64 2.62 -12.32
N GLY A 104 13.16 1.61 -11.61
CA GLY A 104 13.99 1.77 -10.42
C GLY A 104 15.23 2.61 -10.67
N VAL A 105 15.89 2.37 -11.80
CA VAL A 105 17.11 3.07 -12.21
C VAL A 105 16.96 4.59 -12.20
N LEU A 106 15.79 5.13 -12.55
CA LEU A 106 15.55 6.57 -12.55
C LEU A 106 15.47 7.18 -11.14
N LEU A 107 15.30 6.35 -10.12
CA LEU A 107 15.07 6.74 -8.73
C LEU A 107 16.29 6.49 -7.85
N ASN A 108 17.04 5.41 -8.09
CA ASN A 108 18.09 4.95 -7.18
C ASN A 108 19.47 4.77 -7.85
N PHE A 109 19.69 5.22 -9.09
CA PHE A 109 20.96 5.02 -9.80
C PHE A 109 22.22 5.42 -9.00
N LYS A 110 22.11 6.41 -8.09
CA LYS A 110 23.21 6.85 -7.22
C LYS A 110 23.69 5.77 -6.24
N GLU A 111 22.81 4.83 -5.91
CA GLU A 111 23.03 3.76 -4.93
C GLU A 111 23.43 2.44 -5.61
N LEU A 112 23.47 2.39 -6.95
CA LEU A 112 23.75 1.19 -7.71
C LEU A 112 25.25 1.07 -8.02
N ASP A 113 25.78 -0.14 -7.92
CA ASP A 113 27.06 -0.47 -8.52
C ASP A 113 26.92 -0.67 -10.05
N GLY A 114 28.05 -0.82 -10.75
CA GLY A 114 28.05 -0.90 -12.22
C GLY A 114 27.27 -2.09 -12.78
N GLU A 115 27.27 -3.23 -12.09
CA GLU A 115 26.53 -4.43 -12.52
C GLU A 115 25.02 -4.24 -12.29
N ALA A 116 24.63 -3.79 -11.10
CA ALA A 116 23.24 -3.50 -10.75
C ALA A 116 22.65 -2.40 -11.64
N LEU A 117 23.44 -1.37 -11.97
CA LEU A 117 23.05 -0.30 -12.89
C LEU A 117 22.77 -0.85 -14.29
N SER A 118 23.69 -1.65 -14.85
CA SER A 118 23.50 -2.25 -16.17
C SER A 118 22.24 -3.11 -16.22
N ASN A 119 22.04 -3.97 -15.22
CA ASN A 119 20.88 -4.85 -15.16
C ASN A 119 19.56 -4.07 -15.09
N GLN A 120 19.50 -3.00 -14.29
CA GLN A 120 18.29 -2.18 -14.20
C GLN A 120 18.07 -1.32 -15.46
N CYS A 121 19.12 -0.85 -16.13
CA CYS A 121 18.99 -0.19 -17.43
C CYS A 121 18.43 -1.15 -18.49
N ASP A 122 18.84 -2.41 -18.50
CA ASP A 122 18.31 -3.42 -19.42
C ASP A 122 16.84 -3.76 -19.12
N GLU A 123 16.45 -3.88 -17.84
CA GLU A 123 15.05 -4.07 -17.44
C GLU A 123 14.18 -2.86 -17.81
N PHE A 124 14.71 -1.65 -17.65
CA PHE A 124 14.06 -0.41 -18.05
C PHE A 124 13.88 -0.31 -19.57
N CYS A 125 14.94 -0.58 -20.33
CA CYS A 125 14.90 -0.70 -21.80
C CYS A 125 13.83 -1.70 -22.24
N SER A 126 13.82 -2.90 -21.65
CA SER A 126 12.86 -3.96 -21.97
C SER A 126 11.42 -3.55 -21.65
N THR A 127 11.23 -2.78 -20.57
CA THR A 127 9.91 -2.23 -20.19
C THR A 127 9.39 -1.23 -21.21
N LEU A 128 10.28 -0.47 -21.86
CA LEU A 128 9.96 0.55 -22.86
C LEU A 128 10.17 0.04 -24.30
N SER A 129 10.18 -1.28 -24.50
CA SER A 129 10.29 -1.88 -25.82
C SER A 129 8.96 -2.52 -26.20
N THR A 130 8.57 -2.40 -27.47
CA THR A 130 7.44 -3.14 -28.05
C THR A 130 7.91 -3.86 -29.30
N GLU A 131 7.82 -5.20 -29.29
CA GLU A 131 8.20 -6.07 -30.41
C GLU A 131 9.61 -5.75 -30.95
N ASP A 132 9.69 -4.95 -32.02
CA ASP A 132 10.93 -4.61 -32.73
C ASP A 132 11.42 -3.17 -32.48
N GLU A 133 10.62 -2.33 -31.80
CA GLU A 133 11.00 -0.94 -31.50
C GLU A 133 11.40 -0.77 -30.04
N LYS A 134 12.50 -0.05 -29.84
CA LYS A 134 13.03 0.32 -28.53
C LYS A 134 13.11 1.82 -28.44
N ASP A 135 12.50 2.39 -27.41
CA ASP A 135 12.59 3.84 -27.16
C ASP A 135 13.98 4.26 -26.65
N ILE A 136 14.69 3.35 -25.99
CA ILE A 136 15.97 3.62 -25.29
C ILE A 136 16.91 2.42 -25.46
N ASP A 137 18.22 2.67 -25.59
CA ASP A 137 19.26 1.64 -25.47
C ASP A 137 19.76 1.54 -24.02
N GLY A 138 19.57 0.37 -23.40
CA GLY A 138 19.96 0.14 -22.00
C GLY A 138 21.47 0.27 -21.74
N LYS A 139 22.32 -0.11 -22.69
CA LYS A 139 23.78 -0.02 -22.54
C LYS A 139 24.26 1.42 -22.66
N GLU A 140 23.72 2.16 -23.63
CA GLU A 140 24.00 3.59 -23.77
C GLU A 140 23.55 4.34 -22.51
N LEU A 141 22.35 4.07 -22.02
CA LEU A 141 21.84 4.67 -20.78
C LEU A 141 22.74 4.37 -19.57
N ALA A 142 23.20 3.12 -19.40
CA ALA A 142 24.10 2.76 -18.30
C ALA A 142 25.44 3.53 -18.37
N LEU A 143 25.99 3.70 -19.58
CA LEU A 143 27.20 4.50 -19.80
C LEU A 143 26.95 5.98 -19.52
N GLU A 144 25.84 6.55 -19.98
CA GLU A 144 25.46 7.94 -19.71
C GLU A 144 25.34 8.20 -18.21
N ILE A 145 24.61 7.34 -17.49
CA ILE A 145 24.43 7.45 -16.04
C ILE A 145 25.78 7.33 -15.31
N SER A 146 26.64 6.39 -15.72
CA SER A 146 27.97 6.20 -15.10
C SER A 146 28.90 7.39 -15.32
N ASN A 147 28.71 8.13 -16.42
CA ASN A 147 29.49 9.32 -16.74
C ASN A 147 28.86 10.62 -16.22
N LEU A 148 27.76 10.55 -15.46
CA LEU A 148 27.16 11.74 -14.87
C LEU A 148 28.17 12.45 -13.96
N PRO A 149 28.30 13.78 -14.07
CA PRO A 149 29.15 14.54 -13.17
C PRO A 149 28.61 14.43 -11.73
N SER A 150 29.48 14.68 -10.76
CA SER A 150 29.10 14.71 -9.34
C SER A 150 27.89 15.62 -9.15
N LEU A 151 26.81 15.06 -8.61
CA LEU A 151 25.57 15.79 -8.43
C LEU A 151 25.74 16.89 -7.38
N PRO A 152 25.01 18.01 -7.49
CA PRO A 152 25.17 19.12 -6.55
C PRO A 152 24.72 18.75 -5.13
N SER A 153 23.79 17.80 -5.03
CA SER A 153 23.30 17.27 -3.76
C SER A 153 22.72 15.87 -3.92
N ASP A 154 22.84 15.07 -2.88
CA ASP A 154 22.36 13.68 -2.83
C ASP A 154 20.84 13.60 -2.66
N ASP A 155 20.23 14.61 -2.04
CA ASP A 155 18.80 14.70 -1.72
C ASP A 155 17.93 15.31 -2.83
N MET A 156 18.50 15.63 -4.00
CA MET A 156 17.73 16.16 -5.12
C MET A 156 16.70 15.15 -5.62
N THR A 157 15.45 15.59 -5.71
CA THR A 157 14.40 14.84 -6.39
C THR A 157 14.72 14.68 -7.88
N ALA A 158 14.17 13.65 -8.52
CA ALA A 158 14.35 13.42 -9.96
C ALA A 158 14.02 14.64 -10.83
N LEU A 159 13.01 15.45 -10.46
CA LEU A 159 12.65 16.68 -11.19
C LEU A 159 13.67 17.80 -11.00
N GLN A 160 14.22 17.95 -9.79
CA GLN A 160 15.27 18.93 -9.52
C GLN A 160 16.55 18.56 -10.27
N LEU A 161 16.88 17.27 -10.30
CA LEU A 161 17.99 16.74 -11.07
C LEU A 161 17.84 17.04 -12.57
N LEU A 162 16.66 16.74 -13.13
CA LEU A 162 16.38 17.00 -14.54
C LEU A 162 16.46 18.49 -14.87
N SER A 163 15.93 19.34 -13.98
CA SER A 163 16.02 20.80 -14.10
C SER A 163 17.46 21.30 -14.02
N TYR A 164 18.31 20.65 -13.23
CA TYR A 164 19.72 20.98 -13.13
C TYR A 164 20.50 20.58 -14.39
N ILE A 165 20.27 19.38 -14.91
CA ILE A 165 20.87 18.90 -16.17
C ILE A 165 20.46 19.82 -17.32
N HIS A 166 19.17 20.15 -17.44
CA HIS A 166 18.66 21.04 -18.48
C HIS A 166 19.30 22.45 -18.46
N LYS A 167 19.65 22.97 -17.27
CA LYS A 167 20.34 24.27 -17.13
C LYS A 167 21.82 24.23 -17.51
N LYS A 168 22.42 23.04 -17.64
CA LYS A 168 23.84 22.84 -17.95
C LYS A 168 24.12 22.36 -19.36
N GLN A 169 23.09 21.96 -20.12
CA GLN A 169 23.14 21.82 -21.58
C GLN A 169 23.06 23.20 -22.24
#